data_AF-A0A928QEY8-F1
#
_entry.id   AF-A0A928QEY8-F1
#
_cell.length_a   1.000
_cell.length_b   1.000
_cell.length_c   1.000
_cell.angle_alpha   90.00
_cell.angle_beta   90.00
_cell.angle_gamma   90.00
#
_symmetry.space_group_name_H-M   'P 1'
#
loop_
_entity.id
_entity.type
_entity.pdbx_description
1 polymer ?
#
loop_
_entity_poly.entity_id
_entity_poly.type
_entity_poly.pdbx_seq_one_letter_code
_entity_poly.pdbx_strand_id
1 'polypeptide(L)'
;MKVSTLMQIRLTPEQDRRRKLLPKDYEDIRREYATGKFTLKKLAEIYGVSSTAIKYVVDDAYAEKARTRSKEYAKRRPYNQSKRMDNYRSLRDYKFQLYEKGELVISGLTLVAA
;
A
#
# COMPACT_ATOMS: atom_id res chain seq x y z
N MET A 1 -19.57 -13.22 15.21
CA MET A 1 -18.43 -12.28 15.08
C MET A 1 -18.92 -11.00 14.40
N LYS A 2 -18.69 -9.81 14.96
CA LYS A 2 -19.09 -8.56 14.27
C LYS A 2 -18.06 -8.21 13.20
N VAL A 3 -18.48 -8.22 11.95
CA VAL A 3 -17.62 -7.93 10.79
C VAL A 3 -17.05 -6.50 10.83
N SER A 4 -17.68 -5.60 11.60
CA SER A 4 -17.18 -4.25 11.89
C SER A 4 -15.80 -4.22 12.54
N THR A 5 -15.44 -5.24 13.34
CA THR A 5 -14.18 -5.27 14.10
C THR A 5 -12.97 -5.42 13.18
N LEU A 6 -13.05 -6.28 12.14
CA LEU A 6 -11.98 -6.44 11.16
C LEU A 6 -11.65 -5.14 10.44
N MET A 7 -12.66 -4.30 10.17
CA MET A 7 -12.47 -3.06 9.43
C MET A 7 -11.66 -2.02 10.19
N GLN A 8 -11.60 -2.09 11.53
CA GLN A 8 -10.84 -1.18 12.37
C GLN A 8 -9.35 -1.54 12.46
N ILE A 9 -8.98 -2.79 12.16
CA ILE A 9 -7.60 -3.27 12.27
C ILE A 9 -6.75 -2.68 11.13
N ARG A 10 -5.56 -2.14 11.43
CA ARG A 10 -4.62 -1.69 10.40
C ARG A 10 -3.80 -2.88 9.91
N LEU A 11 -3.68 -3.02 8.59
CA LEU A 11 -2.82 -4.03 7.98
C LEU A 11 -1.36 -3.59 8.08
N THR A 12 -0.45 -4.55 8.25
CA THR A 12 0.99 -4.31 8.12
C THR A 12 1.37 -4.06 6.65
N PRO A 13 2.55 -3.49 6.35
CA PRO A 13 3.02 -3.31 4.99
C PRO A 13 3.00 -4.59 4.14
N GLU A 14 3.31 -5.73 4.75
CA GLU A 14 3.39 -7.05 4.11
C GLU A 14 1.99 -7.59 3.80
N GLN A 15 1.01 -7.27 4.64
CA GLN A 15 -0.39 -7.63 4.44
C GLN A 15 -1.12 -6.70 3.46
N ASP A 16 -0.60 -5.50 3.15
CA ASP A 16 -1.28 -4.62 2.20
C ASP A 16 -0.92 -4.99 0.75
N ARG A 17 -1.72 -5.86 0.14
CA ARG A 17 -1.60 -6.27 -1.28
C ARG A 17 -1.51 -5.12 -2.31
N ARG A 18 -1.87 -3.88 -1.95
CA ARG A 18 -1.75 -2.72 -2.84
C ARG A 18 -0.35 -2.12 -2.84
N ARG A 19 0.46 -2.43 -1.82
CA ARG A 19 1.82 -1.98 -1.67
C ARG A 19 2.75 -2.92 -2.45
N LYS A 20 3.48 -2.35 -3.41
CA LYS A 20 4.45 -3.10 -4.23
C LYS A 20 5.90 -2.97 -3.76
N LEU A 21 6.19 -1.94 -2.96
CA LEU A 21 7.52 -1.67 -2.42
C LEU A 21 7.43 -1.65 -0.90
N LEU A 22 8.31 -2.41 -0.25
CA LEU A 22 8.52 -2.43 1.19
C LEU A 22 9.50 -1.33 1.61
N PRO A 23 9.53 -0.91 2.89
CA PRO A 23 10.43 0.14 3.37
C PRO A 23 11.90 -0.06 2.95
N LYS A 24 12.38 -1.30 3.01
CA LYS A 24 13.73 -1.67 2.60
C LYS A 24 13.99 -1.41 1.11
N ASP A 25 13.01 -1.68 0.24
CA ASP A 25 13.13 -1.45 -1.19
C ASP A 25 13.34 0.05 -1.49
N TYR A 26 12.76 0.96 -0.71
CA TYR A 26 12.98 2.40 -0.90
C TYR A 26 14.43 2.79 -0.63
N GLU A 27 15.06 2.22 0.38
CA GLU A 27 16.46 2.47 0.71
C GLU A 27 17.39 1.89 -0.35
N ASP A 28 17.12 0.65 -0.78
CA ASP A 28 17.90 -0.05 -1.79
C ASP A 28 17.82 0.65 -3.16
N ILE A 29 16.63 1.06 -3.60
CA ILE A 29 16.42 1.82 -4.85
C ILE A 29 17.21 3.13 -4.85
N ARG A 30 17.18 3.90 -3.74
CA ARG A 30 17.91 5.17 -3.64
C ARG A 30 19.42 4.95 -3.71
N ARG A 31 19.92 3.94 -2.99
CA ARG A 31 21.33 3.58 -2.98
C ARG A 31 21.79 3.15 -4.37
N GLU A 32 21.05 2.27 -5.04
CA GLU A 32 21.37 1.78 -6.38
C GLU A 32 21.32 2.89 -7.43
N TYR A 33 20.31 3.74 -7.39
CA TYR A 33 20.21 4.88 -8.31
C TYR A 33 21.36 5.87 -8.13
N ALA A 34 21.77 6.15 -6.89
CA ALA A 34 22.87 7.05 -6.58
C ALA A 34 24.23 6.57 -7.14
N THR A 35 24.39 5.27 -7.43
CA THR A 35 25.60 4.76 -8.08
C THR A 35 25.75 5.20 -9.55
N GLY A 36 24.68 5.72 -10.17
CA GLY A 36 24.63 6.06 -11.59
C GLY A 36 24.64 4.86 -12.55
N LYS A 37 24.77 3.63 -12.04
CA LYS A 37 24.84 2.41 -12.85
C LYS A 37 23.48 1.94 -13.37
N PHE A 38 22.41 2.32 -12.67
CA PHE A 38 21.05 1.87 -12.98
C PHE A 38 20.19 3.03 -13.45
N THR A 39 19.50 2.84 -14.57
CA THR A 39 18.47 3.76 -15.04
C THR A 39 17.15 3.52 -14.31
N LEU A 40 16.25 4.51 -14.33
CA LEU A 40 14.89 4.36 -13.78
C LEU A 40 14.15 3.14 -14.36
N LYS A 41 14.34 2.87 -15.66
CA LYS A 41 13.74 1.72 -16.34
C LYS A 41 14.31 0.41 -15.81
N LYS A 42 15.63 0.34 -15.60
CA LYS A 42 16.27 -0.88 -15.10
C LYS A 42 15.83 -1.21 -13.67
N LEU A 43 15.74 -0.20 -12.81
CA LEU A 43 15.21 -0.37 -11.45
C LEU A 43 13.73 -0.79 -11.47
N ALA A 44 12.93 -0.21 -12.37
CA ALA A 44 11.53 -0.59 -12.51
C ALA A 44 11.35 -2.08 -12.86
N GLU A 45 12.19 -2.61 -13.75
CA GLU A 45 12.23 -4.03 -14.10
C GLU A 45 12.62 -4.91 -12.91
N ILE A 46 13.66 -4.53 -12.16
CA ILE A 46 14.16 -5.28 -10.99
C ILE A 46 13.08 -5.39 -9.90
N TYR A 47 12.40 -4.29 -9.59
CA TYR A 47 11.42 -4.22 -8.49
C TYR A 47 9.98 -4.46 -8.96
N GLY A 48 9.73 -4.77 -10.24
CA GLY A 48 8.39 -5.07 -10.76
C GLY A 48 7.38 -3.90 -10.67
N VAL A 49 7.87 -2.66 -10.77
CA VAL A 49 7.06 -1.44 -10.69
C VAL A 49 7.19 -0.59 -11.96
N SER A 50 6.46 0.52 -12.06
CA SER A 50 6.63 1.44 -13.17
C SER A 50 7.84 2.37 -12.96
N SER A 51 8.45 2.85 -14.04
CA SER A 51 9.53 3.84 -13.96
C SER A 51 9.11 5.12 -13.22
N THR A 52 7.83 5.50 -13.31
CA THR A 52 7.27 6.62 -12.54
C THR A 52 7.27 6.34 -11.05
N ALA A 53 7.01 5.09 -10.62
CA ALA A 53 7.09 4.71 -9.23
C ALA A 53 8.53 4.85 -8.70
N ILE A 54 9.53 4.38 -9.45
CA ILE A 54 10.94 4.61 -9.12
C ILE A 54 11.25 6.10 -9.03
N LYS A 55 10.75 6.91 -9.98
CA LYS A 55 10.95 8.36 -9.96
C LYS A 55 10.39 9.00 -8.68
N TYR A 56 9.24 8.55 -8.18
CA TYR A 56 8.72 9.01 -6.88
C TYR A 56 9.59 8.63 -5.69
N VAL A 57 10.44 7.61 -5.80
CA VAL A 57 11.34 7.18 -4.73
C VAL A 57 12.63 7.99 -4.70
N VAL A 58 13.17 8.31 -5.88
CA VAL A 58 14.50 8.93 -6.02
C VAL A 58 14.46 10.45 -6.19
N ASP A 59 13.32 11.04 -6.54
CA ASP A 59 13.13 12.48 -6.76
C ASP A 59 12.00 13.01 -5.86
N ASP A 60 12.38 13.55 -4.71
CA ASP A 60 11.45 14.08 -3.71
C ASP A 60 10.66 15.29 -4.25
N ALA A 61 11.27 16.14 -5.08
CA ALA A 61 10.58 17.29 -5.66
C ALA A 61 9.48 16.84 -6.64
N TYR A 62 9.73 15.79 -7.42
CA TYR A 62 8.71 15.18 -8.27
C TYR A 62 7.60 14.50 -7.45
N ALA A 63 7.97 13.80 -6.38
CA ALA A 63 7.02 13.19 -5.45
C ALA A 63 6.09 14.23 -4.79
N GLU A 64 6.63 15.36 -4.32
CA GLU A 64 5.85 16.44 -3.71
C GLU A 64 4.90 17.11 -4.71
N LYS A 65 5.35 17.35 -5.94
CA LYS A 65 4.48 17.87 -7.02
C LYS A 65 3.33 16.92 -7.32
N ALA A 66 3.58 15.61 -7.36
CA ALA A 66 2.53 14.62 -7.58
C ALA A 66 1.57 14.51 -6.39
N ARG A 67 2.07 14.55 -5.15
CA ARG A 67 1.24 14.58 -3.93
C ARG A 67 0.31 15.79 -3.93
N THR A 68 0.82 16.97 -4.28
CA THR A 68 0.04 18.20 -4.37
C THR A 68 -1.06 18.10 -5.42
N ARG A 69 -0.72 17.66 -6.65
CA ARG A 69 -1.71 17.44 -7.72
C ARG A 69 -2.79 16.42 -7.32
N SER A 70 -2.39 15.33 -6.68
CA SER A 70 -3.34 14.31 -6.21
C SER A 70 -4.29 14.86 -5.14
N LYS A 71 -3.79 15.69 -4.20
CA LYS A 71 -4.62 16.35 -3.18
C LYS A 71 -5.63 17.30 -3.82
N GLU A 72 -5.19 18.09 -4.80
CA GLU A 72 -6.05 19.03 -5.51
C GLU A 72 -7.15 18.30 -6.30
N TYR A 73 -6.77 17.26 -7.06
CA TYR A 73 -7.75 16.42 -7.76
C TYR A 73 -8.75 15.79 -6.80
N ALA A 74 -8.30 15.30 -5.64
CA ALA A 74 -9.17 14.70 -4.63
C ALA A 74 -10.22 15.69 -4.08
N LYS A 75 -9.89 16.98 -3.96
CA LYS A 75 -10.85 18.03 -3.53
C LYS A 75 -11.97 18.25 -4.54
N ARG A 76 -11.66 18.17 -5.84
CA ARG A 76 -12.61 18.43 -6.94
C ARG A 76 -13.40 17.19 -7.34
N ARG A 77 -12.92 16.01 -6.95
CA ARG A 77 -13.51 14.74 -7.38
C ARG A 77 -14.90 14.55 -6.74
N PRO A 78 -15.95 14.30 -7.54
CA PRO A 78 -17.28 14.06 -6.99
C PRO A 78 -17.30 12.79 -6.13
N TYR A 79 -18.10 12.83 -5.07
CA TYR A 79 -18.30 11.69 -4.21
C TYR A 79 -18.98 10.55 -4.98
N ASN A 80 -18.38 9.36 -4.97
CA ASN A 80 -18.94 8.18 -5.60
C ASN A 80 -19.21 7.11 -4.53
N GLN A 81 -20.48 7.02 -4.13
CA GLN A 81 -20.94 6.12 -3.08
C GLN A 81 -20.74 4.65 -3.47
N SER A 82 -21.07 4.27 -4.71
CA SER A 82 -20.96 2.89 -5.19
C SER A 82 -19.52 2.39 -5.08
N LYS A 83 -18.56 3.15 -5.65
CA LYS A 83 -17.14 2.81 -5.60
C LYS A 83 -16.59 2.73 -4.17
N ARG A 84 -17.12 3.54 -3.25
CA ARG A 84 -16.74 3.46 -1.83
C ARG A 84 -17.24 2.16 -1.19
N MET A 85 -18.47 1.75 -1.48
CA MET A 85 -19.04 0.51 -0.95
C MET A 85 -18.32 -0.71 -1.52
N ASP A 86 -17.94 -0.69 -2.79
CA ASP A 86 -17.17 -1.79 -3.40
C ASP A 86 -15.79 -1.92 -2.78
N ASN A 87 -15.08 -0.80 -2.58
CA ASN A 87 -13.82 -0.80 -1.84
C ASN A 87 -13.98 -1.35 -0.42
N TYR A 88 -15.08 -1.00 0.26
CA TYR A 88 -15.36 -1.48 1.61
C TYR A 88 -15.58 -3.00 1.64
N ARG A 89 -16.40 -3.53 0.71
CA ARG A 89 -16.64 -4.98 0.56
C ARG A 89 -15.34 -5.72 0.26
N SER A 90 -14.59 -5.30 -0.75
CA SER A 90 -13.31 -5.92 -1.13
C SER A 90 -12.26 -5.90 -0.02
N LEU A 91 -12.22 -4.84 0.80
CA LEU A 91 -11.29 -4.76 1.93
C LEU A 91 -11.71 -5.70 3.06
N ARG A 92 -13.00 -5.73 3.36
CA ARG A 92 -13.58 -6.59 4.39
C ARG A 92 -13.35 -8.07 4.08
N ASP A 93 -13.66 -8.48 2.85
CA ASP A 93 -13.53 -9.87 2.41
C ASP A 93 -12.06 -10.31 2.45
N TYR A 94 -11.13 -9.41 2.10
CA TYR A 94 -9.69 -9.67 2.22
C TYR A 94 -9.21 -9.85 3.66
N LYS A 95 -9.63 -8.95 4.56
CA LYS A 95 -9.25 -9.05 5.97
C LYS A 95 -9.81 -10.30 6.63
N PHE A 96 -11.00 -10.73 6.19
CA PHE A 96 -11.56 -11.99 6.61
C PHE A 96 -10.70 -13.17 6.15
N GLN A 97 -10.25 -13.20 4.90
CA GLN A 97 -9.30 -14.22 4.42
C GLN A 97 -7.99 -14.24 5.22
N LEU A 98 -7.42 -13.08 5.54
CA LEU A 98 -6.21 -13.01 6.37
C LEU A 98 -6.46 -13.55 7.80
N TYR A 99 -7.64 -13.29 8.35
CA TYR A 99 -8.03 -13.81 9.66
C TYR A 99 -8.20 -15.34 9.63
N GLU A 100 -8.89 -15.89 8.62
CA GLU A 100 -9.06 -17.34 8.45
C GLU A 100 -7.72 -18.07 8.29
N LYS A 101 -6.72 -17.41 7.69
CA LYS A 101 -5.34 -17.92 7.58
C LYS A 101 -4.51 -17.77 8.86
N GLY A 102 -5.01 -17.08 9.88
CA GLY A 102 -4.27 -16.75 11.09
C GLY A 102 -3.22 -15.64 10.90
N GLU A 103 -3.16 -15.02 9.73
CA GLU A 103 -2.23 -13.93 9.40
C GLU A 103 -2.67 -12.59 10.02
N LEU A 104 -3.95 -12.44 10.39
CA LEU A 104 -4.50 -11.26 11.04
C LEU A 104 -5.09 -11.59 12.42
N VAL A 105 -4.47 -11.06 13.48
CA VAL A 105 -4.92 -11.29 14.86
C VAL A 105 -5.83 -10.15 15.33
N ILE A 106 -6.95 -10.51 15.95
CA ILE A 106 -7.86 -9.56 16.60
C ILE A 106 -7.42 -9.40 18.06
N SER A 107 -6.75 -8.30 18.38
CA SER A 107 -6.42 -7.95 19.77
C SER A 107 -7.72 -7.68 20.55
N GLY A 108 -8.20 -8.68 21.29
CA GLY A 108 -9.48 -8.67 21.99
C GLY A 108 -10.17 -10.05 22.10
N LEU A 109 -9.70 -11.04 21.34
CA LEU A 109 -10.00 -12.45 21.54
C LEU A 109 -8.67 -13.20 21.63
N THR A 110 -8.02 -13.14 22.80
CA THR A 110 -7.12 -14.20 23.22
C THR A 110 -7.97 -15.45 23.44
N LEU A 111 -8.19 -16.21 22.36
CA LEU A 111 -8.48 -17.63 22.51
C LEU A 111 -7.16 -18.25 22.95
N VAL A 112 -7.08 -18.49 24.26
CA VAL A 112 -6.16 -19.46 24.85
C VAL A 112 -6.35 -20.75 24.06
N ALA A 113 -5.39 -21.10 23.21
CA ALA A 113 -5.26 -22.44 22.70
C ALA A 113 -4.71 -23.29 23.85
N ALA A 114 -5.61 -24.04 24.48
CA ALA A 114 -5.28 -25.17 25.34
C ALA A 114 -5.05 -26.41 24.48
#